data_AF-A0A9W8UF19-F1
#
_entry.id   AF-A0A9W8UF19-F1
#
_cell.length_a   1.000
_cell.length_b   1.000
_cell.length_c   1.000
_cell.angle_alpha   90.00
_cell.angle_beta   90.00
_cell.angle_gamma   90.00
#
_symmetry.space_group_name_H-M   'P 1'
#
loop_
_entity.id
_entity.type
_entity.pdbx_description
1 polymer ?
#
loop_
_entity_poly.entity_id
_entity_poly.type
_entity_poly.pdbx_seq_one_letter_code
_entity_poly.pdbx_strand_id
1 'polypeptide(L)'
;MPTTTLSGQVFSGSQFESLLKRRFFYTESFEIYRTAPNYMGDNRGLFDYGPPGCALLANIINEWRQHFVIEENMLELDCTAITPEAVLKTSGHAERFAGWMCRDPVKGEFLRADHLLETVLETRIANAKLASADSKIKTEKPDESTIQHYEEILAKLDNYDGPEPGKLIADLDIRNPNGNGQVEEPTAFNLMFKSTIGPSSAAPVFFRPETAQGQFLNFRKLLDYCQGSMPFASACIVP
;
A
#
# COMPACT_ATOMS: atom_id res chain seq x y z
N MET A 1 -15.47 17.53 5.21
CA MET A 1 -16.56 17.77 4.24
C MET A 1 -16.57 16.61 3.25
N PRO A 2 -17.74 16.08 2.83
CA PRO A 2 -17.78 15.00 1.85
C PRO A 2 -17.18 15.48 0.53
N THR A 3 -16.39 14.63 -0.13
CA THR A 3 -15.87 14.92 -1.47
C THR A 3 -17.04 15.10 -2.43
N THR A 4 -17.04 16.19 -3.20
CA THR A 4 -18.09 16.51 -4.16
C THR A 4 -17.57 16.51 -5.59
N THR A 5 -18.47 16.27 -6.54
CA THR A 5 -18.20 16.47 -7.96
C THR A 5 -18.12 17.96 -8.29
N LEU A 6 -17.63 18.30 -9.48
CA LEU A 6 -17.64 19.67 -9.99
C LEU A 6 -19.05 20.32 -9.99
N SER A 7 -20.09 19.51 -10.15
CA SER A 7 -21.50 19.95 -10.12
C SER A 7 -22.11 19.99 -8.71
N GLY A 8 -21.32 19.74 -7.65
CA GLY A 8 -21.76 19.79 -6.26
C GLY A 8 -22.51 18.54 -5.78
N GLN A 9 -22.55 17.46 -6.56
CA GLN A 9 -23.11 16.19 -6.11
C GLN A 9 -22.12 15.46 -5.20
N VAL A 10 -22.62 14.66 -4.25
CA VAL A 10 -21.76 13.83 -3.39
C VAL A 10 -21.05 12.78 -4.25
N PHE A 11 -19.73 12.69 -4.13
CA PHE A 11 -18.96 11.69 -4.83
C PHE A 11 -19.31 10.28 -4.36
N SER A 12 -19.59 9.38 -5.29
CA SER A 12 -19.83 7.97 -5.02
C SER A 12 -18.70 7.12 -5.61
N GLY A 13 -17.84 6.58 -4.74
CA GLY A 13 -16.72 5.73 -5.14
C GLY A 13 -17.16 4.49 -5.93
N SER A 14 -18.27 3.85 -5.53
CA SER A 14 -18.80 2.67 -6.20
C SER A 14 -19.34 2.96 -7.62
N GLN A 15 -20.02 4.09 -7.81
CA GLN A 15 -20.46 4.53 -9.13
C GLN A 15 -19.26 4.88 -10.03
N PHE A 16 -18.26 5.54 -9.46
CA PHE A 16 -17.03 5.89 -10.17
C PHE A 16 -16.25 4.65 -10.61
N GLU A 17 -16.02 3.70 -9.69
CA GLU A 17 -15.35 2.43 -9.99
C GLU A 17 -16.11 1.61 -11.05
N SER A 18 -17.44 1.50 -10.91
CA SER A 18 -18.27 0.83 -11.90
C SER A 18 -18.15 1.47 -13.29
N LEU A 19 -18.09 2.80 -13.36
CA LEU A 19 -17.87 3.51 -14.62
C LEU A 19 -16.49 3.21 -15.22
N LEU A 20 -15.43 3.27 -14.41
CA LEU A 20 -14.06 3.01 -14.87
C LEU A 20 -13.91 1.59 -15.43
N LYS A 21 -14.42 0.58 -14.72
CA LYS A 21 -14.43 -0.81 -15.17
C LYS A 21 -15.28 -1.00 -16.43
N ARG A 22 -16.52 -0.48 -16.45
CA ARG A 22 -17.42 -0.58 -17.62
C ARG A 22 -16.85 0.09 -18.88
N ARG A 23 -16.07 1.16 -18.71
CA ARG A 23 -15.40 1.87 -19.81
C ARG A 23 -13.97 1.37 -20.05
N PHE A 24 -13.57 0.31 -19.35
CA PHE A 24 -12.27 -0.34 -19.45
C PHE A 24 -11.10 0.64 -19.29
N PHE A 25 -11.17 1.52 -18.29
CA PHE A 25 -9.99 2.28 -17.85
C PHE A 25 -8.98 1.35 -17.19
N TYR A 26 -9.45 0.46 -16.32
CA TYR A 26 -8.67 -0.65 -15.80
C TYR A 26 -9.60 -1.83 -15.52
N THR A 27 -9.03 -3.01 -15.34
CA THR A 27 -9.70 -4.21 -14.83
C THR A 27 -8.75 -5.01 -13.94
N GLU A 28 -9.27 -5.93 -13.13
CA GLU A 28 -8.45 -6.85 -12.36
C GLU A 28 -7.66 -7.80 -13.29
N SER A 29 -6.35 -7.91 -13.08
CA SER A 29 -5.52 -8.79 -13.91
C SER A 29 -5.96 -10.25 -13.76
N PHE A 30 -6.01 -10.96 -14.89
CA PHE A 30 -6.39 -12.38 -14.96
C PHE A 30 -7.81 -12.69 -14.41
N GLU A 31 -8.75 -11.75 -14.52
CA GLU A 31 -10.13 -11.87 -14.00
C GLU A 31 -10.83 -13.20 -14.36
N ILE A 32 -10.68 -13.65 -15.61
CA ILE A 32 -11.29 -14.90 -16.10
C ILE A 32 -10.75 -16.14 -15.37
N TYR A 33 -9.49 -16.11 -14.91
CA TYR A 33 -8.92 -17.18 -14.12
C TYR A 33 -9.40 -17.07 -12.67
N ARG A 34 -9.44 -15.86 -12.09
CA ARG A 34 -9.87 -15.64 -10.71
C ARG A 34 -11.30 -16.14 -10.44
N THR A 35 -12.18 -15.97 -11.42
CA THR A 35 -13.60 -16.38 -11.32
C THR A 35 -13.83 -17.84 -11.69
N ALA A 36 -12.79 -18.56 -12.14
CA ALA A 36 -12.90 -19.96 -12.51
C ALA A 36 -13.10 -20.84 -11.26
N PRO A 37 -13.99 -21.85 -11.30
CA PRO A 37 -14.27 -22.72 -10.14
C PRO A 37 -13.06 -23.47 -9.58
N ASN A 38 -12.00 -23.61 -10.38
CA ASN A 38 -10.78 -24.38 -10.06
C ASN A 38 -9.56 -23.49 -9.75
N TYR A 39 -9.73 -22.18 -9.60
CA TYR A 39 -8.62 -21.29 -9.27
C TYR A 39 -8.17 -21.52 -7.82
N MET A 40 -6.91 -21.95 -7.67
CA MET A 40 -6.26 -22.14 -6.37
C MET A 40 -5.11 -21.15 -6.25
N GLY A 41 -5.43 -19.90 -5.90
CA GLY A 41 -4.42 -18.84 -5.75
C GLY A 41 -5.01 -17.53 -5.26
N ASP A 42 -4.15 -16.54 -5.10
CA ASP A 42 -4.52 -15.14 -4.82
C ASP A 42 -3.68 -14.23 -5.73
N ASN A 43 -4.36 -13.37 -6.47
CA ASN A 43 -3.75 -12.37 -7.34
C ASN A 43 -4.38 -10.98 -7.13
N ARG A 44 -4.95 -10.74 -5.94
CA ARG A 44 -5.45 -9.43 -5.53
C ARG A 44 -4.32 -8.40 -5.54
N GLY A 45 -4.67 -7.15 -5.85
CA GLY A 45 -3.71 -6.05 -5.98
C GLY A 45 -3.08 -5.89 -7.37
N LEU A 46 -3.38 -6.78 -8.33
CA LEU A 46 -2.95 -6.66 -9.73
C LEU A 46 -4.08 -6.13 -10.61
N PHE A 47 -3.76 -5.15 -11.47
CA PHE A 47 -4.69 -4.52 -12.40
C PHE A 47 -4.05 -4.31 -13.78
N ASP A 48 -4.86 -4.49 -14.82
CA ASP A 48 -4.51 -4.21 -16.21
C ASP A 48 -5.19 -2.91 -16.65
N TYR A 49 -4.44 -1.98 -17.23
CA TYR A 49 -5.02 -0.77 -17.82
C TYR A 49 -5.57 -1.05 -19.21
N GLY A 50 -6.82 -0.65 -19.46
CA GLY A 50 -7.43 -0.72 -20.78
C GLY A 50 -7.16 0.53 -21.62
N PRO A 51 -7.68 0.63 -22.86
CA PRO A 51 -7.28 1.66 -23.81
C PRO A 51 -7.34 3.11 -23.30
N PRO A 52 -8.44 3.59 -22.68
CA PRO A 52 -8.47 4.94 -22.14
C PRO A 52 -7.60 5.10 -20.88
N GLY A 53 -7.37 4.05 -20.11
CA GLY A 53 -6.48 4.07 -18.94
C GLY A 53 -5.02 4.21 -19.34
N CYS A 54 -4.57 3.47 -20.35
CA CYS A 54 -3.23 3.60 -20.93
C CYS A 54 -2.97 5.01 -21.47
N ALA A 55 -3.95 5.59 -22.20
CA ALA A 55 -3.84 6.95 -22.71
C ALA A 55 -3.75 7.99 -21.57
N LEU A 56 -4.58 7.83 -20.53
CA LEU A 56 -4.53 8.71 -19.36
C LEU A 56 -3.20 8.60 -18.60
N LEU A 57 -2.72 7.39 -18.35
CA LEU A 57 -1.44 7.13 -17.68
C LEU A 57 -0.28 7.76 -18.46
N ALA A 58 -0.23 7.57 -19.77
CA ALA A 58 0.78 8.16 -20.63
C ALA A 58 0.76 9.69 -20.57
N ASN A 59 -0.44 10.31 -20.56
CA ASN A 59 -0.58 11.76 -20.44
C ASN A 59 -0.08 12.26 -19.07
N ILE A 60 -0.44 11.58 -17.98
CA ILE A 60 0.02 11.95 -16.63
C ILE A 60 1.54 11.85 -16.52
N ILE A 61 2.14 10.77 -17.03
CA ILE A 61 3.59 10.59 -17.05
C ILE A 61 4.26 11.69 -17.86
N ASN A 62 3.70 12.04 -19.03
CA ASN A 62 4.23 13.11 -19.86
C ASN A 62 4.18 14.46 -19.13
N GLU A 63 3.05 14.82 -18.53
CA GLU A 63 2.93 16.05 -17.74
C GLU A 63 3.91 16.09 -16.57
N TRP A 64 4.11 14.97 -15.87
CA TRP A 64 5.10 14.88 -14.80
C TRP A 64 6.53 15.10 -15.32
N ARG A 65 6.86 14.51 -16.48
CA ARG A 65 8.17 14.70 -17.12
C ARG A 65 8.37 16.16 -17.54
N GLN A 66 7.36 16.79 -18.15
CA GLN A 66 7.43 18.22 -18.51
C GLN A 66 7.65 19.08 -17.27
N HIS A 67 6.84 18.86 -16.23
CA HIS A 67 6.82 19.70 -15.04
C HIS A 67 8.07 19.55 -14.15
N PHE A 68 8.65 18.36 -14.05
CA PHE A 68 9.80 18.12 -13.17
C PHE A 68 11.09 17.88 -13.94
N VAL A 69 11.12 16.89 -14.83
CA VAL A 69 12.38 16.47 -15.47
C VAL A 69 12.90 17.56 -16.40
N ILE A 70 12.02 18.10 -17.25
CA ILE A 70 12.41 19.09 -18.26
C ILE A 70 12.58 20.47 -17.62
N GLU A 71 11.60 20.93 -16.82
CA GLU A 71 11.65 22.25 -16.18
C GLU A 71 12.87 22.41 -15.26
N GLU A 72 13.15 21.40 -14.41
CA GLU A 72 14.26 21.46 -13.44
C GLU A 72 15.56 20.85 -13.99
N ASN A 73 15.62 20.50 -15.28
CA ASN A 73 16.76 19.85 -15.94
C ASN A 73 17.28 18.61 -15.16
N MET A 74 16.37 17.78 -14.65
CA MET A 74 16.75 16.57 -13.93
C MET A 74 17.35 15.52 -14.89
N LEU A 75 18.29 14.74 -14.38
CA LEU A 75 18.90 13.63 -15.10
C LEU A 75 17.98 12.39 -15.03
N GLU A 76 17.21 12.13 -16.08
CA GLU A 76 16.36 10.93 -16.17
C GLU A 76 17.23 9.67 -16.36
N LEU A 77 17.03 8.66 -15.51
CA LEU A 77 17.75 7.39 -15.52
C LEU A 77 16.78 6.23 -15.31
N ASP A 78 16.79 5.27 -16.24
CA ASP A 78 16.05 4.02 -16.13
C ASP A 78 16.95 2.90 -15.57
N CYS A 79 16.46 2.21 -14.54
CA CYS A 79 17.20 1.18 -13.81
C CYS A 79 16.43 -0.15 -13.83
N THR A 80 17.12 -1.27 -13.66
CA THR A 80 16.50 -2.59 -13.61
C THR A 80 15.51 -2.72 -12.45
N ALA A 81 14.43 -3.47 -12.66
CA ALA A 81 13.47 -3.80 -11.60
C ALA A 81 14.02 -4.85 -10.62
N ILE A 82 14.89 -5.75 -11.10
CA ILE A 82 15.51 -6.80 -10.29
C ILE A 82 16.73 -6.22 -9.55
N THR A 83 16.79 -6.47 -8.24
CA THR A 83 17.81 -5.95 -7.33
C THR A 83 18.44 -7.10 -6.52
N PRO A 84 19.78 -7.20 -6.46
CA PRO A 84 20.45 -8.19 -5.62
C PRO A 84 20.18 -7.98 -4.12
N GLU A 85 20.06 -9.07 -3.36
CA GLU A 85 19.79 -9.01 -1.91
C GLU A 85 20.76 -8.11 -1.14
N ALA A 86 22.05 -8.13 -1.50
CA ALA A 86 23.08 -7.33 -0.84
C ALA A 86 22.81 -5.82 -0.88
N VAL A 87 22.22 -5.32 -1.98
CA VAL A 87 21.85 -3.91 -2.11
C VAL A 87 20.75 -3.56 -1.12
N LEU A 88 19.71 -4.38 -1.03
CA LEU A 88 18.55 -4.16 -0.16
C LEU A 88 18.86 -4.38 1.32
N LYS A 89 19.83 -5.26 1.62
CA LYS A 89 20.38 -5.38 2.97
C LYS A 89 21.13 -4.12 3.37
N THR A 90 21.95 -3.59 2.46
CA THR A 90 22.76 -2.39 2.73
C THR A 90 21.88 -1.15 2.90
N SER A 91 20.77 -1.03 2.15
CA SER A 91 19.81 0.07 2.31
C SER A 91 18.85 -0.09 3.48
N GLY A 92 18.94 -1.19 4.23
CA GLY A 92 18.07 -1.49 5.38
C GLY A 92 16.70 -2.07 5.03
N HIS A 93 16.35 -2.18 3.75
CA HIS A 93 15.07 -2.75 3.31
C HIS A 93 14.90 -4.21 3.73
N ALA A 94 15.96 -5.02 3.69
CA ALA A 94 15.87 -6.43 4.07
C ALA A 94 15.45 -6.64 5.54
N GLU A 95 15.72 -5.66 6.41
CA GLU A 95 15.44 -5.74 7.85
C GLU A 95 14.17 -4.97 8.24
N ARG A 96 13.88 -3.87 7.54
CA ARG A 96 12.79 -2.94 7.90
C ARG A 96 11.59 -2.96 6.97
N PHE A 97 11.72 -3.51 5.75
CA PHE A 97 10.62 -3.56 4.79
C PHE A 97 9.73 -4.79 5.04
N ALA A 98 9.27 -4.92 6.28
CA ALA A 98 8.39 -5.98 6.74
C ALA A 98 7.10 -5.37 7.31
N GLY A 99 5.97 -5.91 6.89
CA GLY A 99 4.68 -5.63 7.51
C GLY A 99 4.39 -6.65 8.60
N TRP A 100 3.68 -6.26 9.64
CA TRP A 100 3.17 -7.18 10.66
C TRP A 100 1.87 -7.81 10.15
N MET A 101 1.83 -9.14 10.06
CA MET A 101 0.71 -9.89 9.52
C MET A 101 0.09 -10.80 10.57
N CYS A 102 -1.22 -10.73 10.73
CA CYS A 102 -2.01 -11.62 11.57
C CYS A 102 -2.72 -12.65 10.70
N ARG A 103 -3.03 -13.82 11.25
CA ARG A 103 -3.82 -14.85 10.58
C ARG A 103 -5.10 -15.12 11.34
N ASP A 104 -6.23 -15.17 10.63
CA ASP A 104 -7.48 -15.71 11.16
C ASP A 104 -7.47 -17.23 10.93
N PRO A 105 -7.39 -18.07 11.98
CA PRO A 105 -7.33 -19.52 11.83
C PRO A 105 -8.65 -20.14 11.35
N VAL A 106 -9.79 -19.45 11.54
CA VAL A 106 -11.11 -19.94 11.13
C VAL A 106 -11.29 -19.77 9.63
N LYS A 107 -10.86 -18.63 9.08
CA LYS A 107 -10.99 -18.32 7.65
C LYS A 107 -9.73 -18.62 6.83
N GLY A 108 -8.58 -18.73 7.47
CA GLY A 108 -7.28 -18.82 6.81
C GLY A 108 -6.85 -17.51 6.15
N GLU A 109 -7.47 -16.38 6.49
CA GLU A 109 -7.15 -15.06 5.93
C GLU A 109 -5.92 -14.46 6.62
N PHE A 110 -5.02 -13.85 5.83
CA PHE A 110 -3.91 -13.05 6.33
C PHE A 110 -4.28 -11.57 6.26
N LEU A 111 -4.06 -10.84 7.36
CA LEU A 111 -4.46 -9.45 7.54
C LEU A 111 -3.24 -8.63 7.99
N ARG A 112 -2.98 -7.48 7.35
CA ARG A 112 -1.96 -6.53 7.84
C ARG A 112 -2.45 -5.94 9.17
N ALA A 113 -1.62 -6.03 10.20
CA ALA A 113 -2.01 -5.73 11.58
C ALA A 113 -2.43 -4.26 11.77
N ASP A 114 -1.73 -3.35 11.11
CA ASP A 114 -2.05 -1.92 11.07
C ASP A 114 -3.38 -1.66 10.35
N HIS A 115 -3.59 -2.16 9.14
CA HIS A 115 -4.86 -1.98 8.42
C HIS A 115 -6.03 -2.59 9.18
N LEU A 116 -5.80 -3.72 9.89
CA LEU A 116 -6.80 -4.34 10.75
C LEU A 116 -7.15 -3.43 11.94
N LEU A 117 -6.14 -2.88 12.62
CA LEU A 117 -6.34 -1.91 13.69
C LEU A 117 -7.07 -0.67 13.19
N GLU A 118 -6.62 -0.09 12.08
CA GLU A 118 -7.22 1.09 11.45
C GLU A 118 -8.70 0.87 11.16
N THR A 119 -9.03 -0.17 10.39
CA THR A 119 -10.40 -0.47 9.97
C THR A 119 -11.33 -0.69 11.17
N VAL A 120 -10.89 -1.44 12.17
CA VAL A 120 -11.72 -1.77 13.34
C VAL A 120 -11.91 -0.56 14.23
N LEU A 121 -10.86 0.23 14.48
CA LEU A 121 -10.94 1.44 15.31
C LEU A 121 -11.80 2.52 14.65
N GLU A 122 -11.63 2.77 13.35
CA GLU A 122 -12.49 3.69 12.59
C GLU A 122 -13.97 3.27 12.66
N THR A 123 -14.24 1.98 12.49
CA THR A 123 -15.60 1.42 12.59
C THR A 123 -16.18 1.62 14.00
N ARG A 124 -15.39 1.38 15.05
CA ARG A 124 -15.81 1.61 16.44
C ARG A 124 -16.11 3.08 16.71
N ILE A 125 -15.26 4.00 16.23
CA ILE A 125 -15.46 5.45 16.34
C ILE A 125 -16.71 5.89 15.59
N ALA A 126 -16.92 5.41 14.36
CA ALA A 126 -18.09 5.74 13.55
C ALA A 126 -19.38 5.26 14.23
N ASN A 127 -19.41 4.03 14.74
CA ASN A 127 -20.55 3.49 15.48
C ASN A 127 -20.83 4.27 16.77
N ALA A 128 -19.78 4.69 17.48
CA ALA A 128 -19.92 5.53 18.67
C ALA A 128 -20.51 6.92 18.36
N LYS A 129 -20.09 7.54 17.24
CA LYS A 129 -20.61 8.84 16.76
C LYS A 129 -22.05 8.74 16.23
N LEU A 130 -22.47 7.59 15.72
CA LEU A 130 -23.86 7.33 15.30
C LEU A 130 -24.78 7.06 16.49
N ALA A 131 -24.31 6.33 17.50
CA ALA A 131 -25.07 6.03 18.72
C ALA A 131 -25.39 7.28 19.56
N SER A 132 -24.63 8.37 19.42
CA SER A 132 -24.91 9.66 20.06
C SER A 132 -26.02 10.47 19.36
N ALA A 133 -26.43 10.10 18.14
CA ALA A 133 -27.52 10.76 17.40
C ALA A 133 -28.91 10.10 17.64
N ASP A 134 -28.97 8.81 17.96
CA ASP A 134 -30.22 8.05 18.17
C ASP A 134 -30.41 7.63 19.65
N SER A 135 -31.25 8.38 20.38
CA SER A 135 -31.52 8.23 21.82
C SER A 135 -32.27 6.95 22.26
N LYS A 136 -32.20 5.82 21.53
CA LYS A 136 -33.05 4.63 21.81
C LYS A 136 -32.39 3.25 21.79
N ILE A 137 -31.06 3.12 21.77
CA ILE A 137 -30.40 1.81 21.89
C ILE A 137 -29.55 1.73 23.17
N LYS A 138 -29.92 0.78 24.05
CA LYS A 138 -29.21 0.44 25.29
C LYS A 138 -28.00 -0.46 24.99
N THR A 139 -26.98 0.09 24.35
CA THR A 139 -25.63 -0.48 24.34
C THR A 139 -24.74 0.49 25.09
N GLU A 140 -23.90 -0.02 26.00
CA GLU A 140 -22.98 0.77 26.81
C GLU A 140 -22.24 1.77 25.92
N LYS A 141 -22.43 3.06 26.21
CA LYS A 141 -21.77 4.12 25.46
C LYS A 141 -20.26 3.98 25.68
N PRO A 142 -19.43 3.88 24.63
CA PRO A 142 -18.00 4.07 24.81
C PRO A 142 -17.79 5.49 25.34
N ASP A 143 -17.07 5.58 26.46
CA ASP A 143 -16.80 6.83 27.14
C ASP A 143 -16.00 7.77 26.23
N GLU A 144 -16.17 9.09 26.35
CA GLU A 144 -15.50 10.09 25.49
C GLU A 144 -13.96 9.95 25.54
N SER A 145 -13.46 9.48 26.68
CA SER A 145 -12.08 9.06 26.94
C SER A 145 -11.59 7.92 26.03
N THR A 146 -12.45 6.97 25.66
CA THR A 146 -12.12 5.81 24.84
C THR A 146 -12.01 6.19 23.36
N ILE A 147 -12.87 7.10 22.87
CA ILE A 147 -12.80 7.61 21.50
C ILE A 147 -11.49 8.39 21.31
N GLN A 148 -11.14 9.25 22.26
CA GLN A 148 -9.87 9.97 22.24
C GLN A 148 -8.67 9.02 22.22
N HIS A 149 -8.71 7.94 23.01
CA HIS A 149 -7.66 6.93 23.01
C HIS A 149 -7.52 6.22 21.65
N TYR A 150 -8.63 5.88 20.98
CA TYR A 150 -8.58 5.28 19.64
C TYR A 150 -8.02 6.25 18.60
N GLU A 151 -8.42 7.53 18.63
CA GLU A 151 -7.89 8.56 17.73
C GLU A 151 -6.38 8.78 17.96
N GLU A 152 -5.88 8.68 19.20
CA GLU A 152 -4.44 8.73 19.50
C GLU A 152 -3.67 7.53 18.96
N ILE A 153 -4.24 6.33 19.05
CA ILE A 153 -3.63 5.11 18.49
C ILE A 153 -3.54 5.23 16.97
N LEU A 154 -4.62 5.66 16.30
CA LEU A 154 -4.66 5.87 14.86
C LEU A 154 -3.61 6.89 14.41
N ALA A 155 -3.44 7.99 15.14
CA ALA A 155 -2.45 9.01 14.83
C ALA A 155 -0.99 8.52 14.97
N LYS A 156 -0.75 7.45 15.71
CA LYS A 156 0.58 6.87 15.94
C LYS A 156 0.80 5.55 15.22
N LEU A 157 -0.19 5.08 14.46
CA LEU A 157 -0.22 3.72 13.93
C LEU A 157 1.00 3.40 13.06
N ASP A 158 1.40 4.35 12.21
CA ASP A 158 2.56 4.23 11.32
C ASP A 158 3.91 4.21 12.05
N ASN A 159 3.96 4.62 13.33
CA ASN A 159 5.18 4.65 14.14
C ASN A 159 5.34 3.39 15.01
N TYR A 160 4.34 2.50 15.05
CA TYR A 160 4.44 1.27 15.82
C TYR A 160 5.33 0.27 15.07
N ASP A 161 6.53 0.06 15.61
CA ASP A 161 7.44 -0.98 15.18
C ASP A 161 7.36 -2.18 16.13
N GLY A 162 7.72 -3.38 15.65
CA GLY A 162 7.88 -4.52 16.55
C GLY A 162 6.55 -5.17 17.01
N PRO A 163 6.51 -5.74 18.23
CA PRO A 163 5.35 -6.48 18.75
C PRO A 163 4.22 -5.58 19.26
N GLU A 164 4.35 -4.26 19.18
CA GLU A 164 3.39 -3.29 19.73
C GLU A 164 1.98 -3.41 19.10
N PRO A 165 1.84 -3.56 17.76
CA PRO A 165 0.54 -3.81 17.15
C PRO A 165 -0.12 -5.09 17.69
N GLY A 166 0.67 -6.12 18.01
CA GLY A 166 0.15 -7.37 18.58
C GLY A 166 -0.44 -7.19 19.98
N LYS A 167 0.20 -6.37 20.81
CA LYS A 167 -0.35 -6.00 22.13
C LYS A 167 -1.65 -5.22 21.98
N LEU A 168 -1.69 -4.22 21.10
CA LEU A 168 -2.92 -3.45 20.84
C LEU A 168 -4.07 -4.33 20.35
N ILE A 169 -3.78 -5.30 19.47
CA ILE A 169 -4.76 -6.26 18.99
C ILE A 169 -5.33 -7.10 20.13
N ALA A 170 -4.49 -7.56 21.06
CA ALA A 170 -4.92 -8.34 22.21
C ALA A 170 -5.68 -7.48 23.24
N ASP A 171 -5.15 -6.31 23.60
CA ASP A 171 -5.70 -5.42 24.62
C ASP A 171 -7.08 -4.85 24.22
N LEU A 172 -7.28 -4.58 22.93
CA LEU A 172 -8.52 -4.02 22.41
C LEU A 172 -9.48 -5.08 21.83
N ASP A 173 -9.18 -6.37 22.00
CA ASP A 173 -9.90 -7.52 21.41
C ASP A 173 -10.27 -7.27 19.94
N ILE A 174 -9.24 -7.00 19.13
CA ILE A 174 -9.38 -6.75 17.69
C ILE A 174 -9.54 -8.09 16.97
N ARG A 175 -10.59 -8.19 16.17
CA ARG A 175 -11.02 -9.42 15.50
C ARG A 175 -11.21 -9.18 14.01
N ASN A 176 -11.21 -10.25 13.23
CA ASN A 176 -11.45 -10.16 11.79
C ASN A 176 -12.84 -9.57 11.50
N PRO A 177 -12.94 -8.42 10.80
CA PRO A 177 -14.23 -7.80 10.46
C PRO A 177 -15.16 -8.71 9.66
N ASN A 178 -14.61 -9.64 8.88
CA ASN A 178 -15.38 -10.49 7.96
C ASN A 178 -16.04 -11.69 8.65
N GLY A 179 -15.83 -11.92 9.94
CA GLY A 179 -16.40 -13.07 10.64
C GLY A 179 -16.30 -13.04 12.16
N ASN A 180 -15.80 -11.94 12.72
CA ASN A 180 -15.54 -11.75 14.15
C ASN A 180 -14.64 -12.84 14.77
N GLY A 181 -13.76 -13.45 13.95
CA GLY A 181 -12.79 -14.44 14.37
C GLY A 181 -11.61 -13.80 15.10
N GLN A 182 -11.10 -14.47 16.14
CA GLN A 182 -9.88 -14.03 16.82
C GLN A 182 -8.67 -14.27 15.92
N VAL A 183 -7.79 -13.26 15.80
CA VAL A 183 -6.57 -13.35 15.00
C VAL A 183 -5.40 -13.86 15.84
N GLU A 184 -4.48 -14.58 15.20
CA GLU A 184 -3.21 -15.00 15.78
C GLU A 184 -2.28 -13.79 15.99
N GLU A 185 -1.24 -13.97 16.82
CA GLU A 185 -0.23 -12.93 17.08
C GLU A 185 0.44 -12.48 15.77
N PRO A 186 0.61 -11.15 15.54
CA PRO A 186 1.24 -10.67 14.33
C PRO A 186 2.68 -11.17 14.20
N THR A 187 3.04 -11.62 13.01
CA THR A 187 4.42 -11.99 12.67
C THR A 187 4.96 -11.09 11.57
N ALA A 188 6.27 -10.82 11.59
CA ALA A 188 6.91 -10.02 10.57
C ALA A 188 6.92 -10.76 9.23
N PHE A 189 6.42 -10.10 8.18
CA PHE A 189 6.38 -10.63 6.82
C PHE A 189 7.09 -9.65 5.87
N ASN A 190 8.09 -10.16 5.16
CA ASN A 190 8.82 -9.36 4.17
C ASN A 190 7.92 -9.07 2.97
N LEU A 191 7.70 -7.78 2.68
CA LEU A 191 6.81 -7.34 1.59
C LEU A 191 7.48 -7.40 0.21
N MET A 192 8.79 -7.67 0.14
CA MET A 192 9.52 -7.73 -1.12
C MET A 192 9.35 -9.09 -1.81
N PHE A 193 9.09 -9.04 -3.12
CA PHE A 193 9.02 -10.25 -3.95
C PHE A 193 10.42 -10.82 -4.19
N LYS A 194 10.70 -12.00 -3.63
CA LYS A 194 11.96 -12.72 -3.79
C LYS A 194 11.95 -13.61 -5.05
N SER A 195 13.09 -13.66 -5.74
CA SER A 195 13.37 -14.53 -6.89
C SER A 195 14.86 -14.94 -6.89
N THR A 196 15.31 -15.62 -7.93
CA THR A 196 16.71 -16.06 -8.13
C THR A 196 17.15 -15.80 -9.56
N ILE A 197 18.39 -15.35 -9.77
CA ILE A 197 18.96 -15.21 -11.12
C ILE A 197 19.71 -16.48 -11.52
N GLY A 198 19.39 -17.00 -12.71
CA GLY A 198 20.06 -18.17 -13.26
C GLY A 198 19.57 -19.49 -12.67
N PRO A 199 20.18 -20.62 -13.07
CA PRO A 199 19.73 -21.95 -12.67
C PRO A 199 20.11 -22.31 -11.23
N SER A 200 21.04 -21.57 -10.61
CA SER A 200 21.44 -21.80 -9.22
C SER A 200 20.68 -20.87 -8.29
N SER A 201 20.16 -21.42 -7.20
CA SER A 201 19.54 -20.64 -6.12
C SER A 201 20.57 -19.88 -5.25
N ALA A 202 21.82 -19.76 -5.73
CA ALA A 202 22.94 -19.20 -4.97
C ALA A 202 22.91 -17.66 -4.90
N ALA A 203 22.23 -17.01 -5.84
CA ALA A 203 22.13 -15.56 -5.90
C ALA A 203 20.66 -15.11 -5.79
N PRO A 204 20.13 -14.93 -4.56
CA PRO A 204 18.80 -14.39 -4.36
C PRO A 204 18.72 -12.94 -4.84
N VAL A 205 17.61 -12.63 -5.49
CA VAL A 205 17.27 -11.29 -5.96
C VAL A 205 15.85 -10.94 -5.56
N PHE A 206 15.51 -9.66 -5.63
CA PHE A 206 14.20 -9.16 -5.31
C PHE A 206 13.72 -8.20 -6.39
N PHE A 207 12.40 -8.08 -6.56
CA PHE A 207 11.86 -6.91 -7.22
C PHE A 207 12.05 -5.70 -6.31
N ARG A 208 12.51 -4.59 -6.89
CA ARG A 208 12.78 -3.36 -6.15
C ARG A 208 11.48 -2.86 -5.48
N PRO A 209 11.52 -2.49 -4.19
CA PRO A 209 10.39 -1.87 -3.52
C PRO A 209 10.23 -0.37 -3.86
N GLU A 210 11.28 0.24 -4.43
CA GLU A 210 11.34 1.66 -4.83
C GLU A 210 12.33 1.86 -5.99
N THR A 211 12.33 3.03 -6.62
CA THR A 211 13.26 3.36 -7.74
C THR A 211 14.55 4.05 -7.30
N ALA A 212 14.64 4.54 -6.05
CA ALA A 212 15.73 5.39 -5.58
C ALA A 212 17.10 4.68 -5.54
N GLN A 213 17.14 3.39 -5.16
CA GLN A 213 18.38 2.62 -5.05
C GLN A 213 19.22 2.63 -6.34
N GLY A 214 18.57 2.56 -7.50
CA GLY A 214 19.25 2.61 -8.80
C GLY A 214 19.95 3.96 -9.04
N GLN A 215 19.38 5.05 -8.54
CA GLN A 215 19.97 6.39 -8.62
C GLN A 215 21.20 6.50 -7.73
N PHE A 216 21.11 6.03 -6.47
CA PHE A 216 22.23 6.05 -5.53
C PHE A 216 23.44 5.26 -6.03
N LEU A 217 23.21 4.07 -6.58
CA LEU A 217 24.28 3.23 -7.14
C LEU A 217 24.95 3.84 -8.38
N ASN A 218 24.24 4.72 -9.11
CA ASN A 218 24.79 5.44 -10.25
C ASN A 218 25.23 6.89 -9.94
N PHE A 219 25.21 7.30 -8.66
CA PHE A 219 25.53 8.66 -8.24
C PHE A 219 26.87 9.16 -8.80
N ARG A 220 27.92 8.31 -8.78
CA ARG A 220 29.24 8.69 -9.32
C ARG A 220 29.17 9.09 -10.80
N LYS A 221 28.43 8.33 -11.61
CA LYS A 221 28.27 8.59 -13.05
C LYS A 221 27.42 9.84 -13.31
N LEU A 222 26.37 10.05 -12.51
CA LEU A 222 25.54 11.25 -12.58
C LEU A 222 26.36 12.50 -12.22
N LEU A 223 27.17 12.43 -11.16
CA LEU A 223 28.08 13.51 -10.77
C LEU A 223 29.13 13.79 -11.84
N ASP A 224 29.69 12.75 -12.47
CA ASP A 224 30.64 12.91 -13.59
C ASP A 224 29.97 13.57 -14.81
N TYR A 225 28.72 13.23 -15.10
CA TYR A 225 27.94 13.89 -16.15
C TYR A 225 27.75 15.40 -15.85
N CYS A 226 27.55 15.74 -14.58
CA CYS A 226 27.53 17.13 -14.09
C CYS A 226 28.92 17.76 -13.92
N GLN A 227 29.99 17.11 -14.37
CA GLN A 227 31.38 17.59 -14.25
C GLN A 227 31.81 17.88 -12.81
N GLY A 228 31.27 17.12 -11.85
CA GLY A 228 31.51 17.31 -10.42
C GLY A 228 30.71 18.46 -9.79
N SER A 229 29.86 19.15 -10.56
CA SER A 229 29.05 20.27 -10.06
C SER A 229 27.84 19.80 -9.25
N MET A 230 27.53 20.54 -8.19
CA MET A 230 26.37 20.35 -7.33
C MET A 230 25.69 21.70 -7.07
N PRO A 231 24.36 21.75 -6.86
CA PRO A 231 23.43 20.62 -6.82
C PRO A 231 23.05 20.12 -8.22
N PHE A 232 22.70 18.84 -8.31
CA PHE A 232 21.95 18.26 -9.44
C PHE A 232 20.86 17.33 -8.91
N ALA A 233 19.86 17.04 -9.74
CA ALA A 233 18.80 16.10 -9.43
C ALA A 233 18.70 15.01 -10.49
N SER A 234 18.27 13.82 -10.09
CA SER A 234 18.01 12.70 -11.01
C SER A 234 16.60 12.16 -10.81
N ALA A 235 16.00 11.64 -11.87
CA ALA A 235 14.63 11.15 -11.89
C ALA A 235 14.58 9.72 -12.45
N CYS A 236 13.61 8.95 -12.01
CA CYS A 236 13.32 7.62 -12.56
C CYS A 236 11.81 7.50 -12.72
N ILE A 237 11.36 7.23 -13.94
CA ILE A 237 9.95 6.99 -14.26
C ILE A 237 9.84 5.57 -14.77
N VAL A 238 8.97 4.78 -14.15
CA VAL A 238 8.62 3.45 -14.65
C VAL A 238 7.12 3.33 -14.84
N PRO A 239 6.67 2.78 -15.98
CA PRO A 239 5.26 2.56 -16.26
C PRO A 239 4.68 1.41 -15.43
#